data_AF-A0A450X135-F1
#
_entry.id   AF-A0A450X135-F1
#
_cell.length_a   1.000
_cell.length_b   1.000
_cell.length_c   1.000
_cell.angle_alpha   90.00
_cell.angle_beta   90.00
_cell.angle_gamma   90.00
#
_symmetry.space_group_name_H-M   'P 1'
#
loop_
_entity.id
_entity.type
_entity.pdbx_description
1 polymer ?
#
loop_
_entity_poly.entity_id
_entity_poly.type
_entity_poly.pdbx_seq_one_letter_code
_entity_poly.pdbx_strand_id
1 'polypeptide(L)'
;MAKRSKRVQAIKERLIPGTYYPVEEALDLLKGLSSVKFKESVDVSVNLGVDPRKSDQVVRGSTVLPNGSGKEVRVAVFAQGDGAVAATEAGADLVGLEDLADQVKAGNLDFDVVIASPDTMKVVGQLGKILGPRGLMPNPKVGTVTQDVAGAVKNAKAGQIRYRTDRAGIIHCSIGKVTFEVKALRENLQALLTDLNKAKPSTSKGIYLKKIAVSSTMGPGLAVDKASLAL
;
A
#
# COMPACT_ATOMS: atom_id res chain seq x y z
N MET A 1 28.01 19.53 7.31
CA MET A 1 27.24 18.29 7.07
C MET A 1 27.14 17.51 8.38
N ALA A 2 25.95 17.04 8.75
CA ALA A 2 25.76 16.27 9.98
C ALA A 2 26.57 14.95 9.95
N LYS A 3 27.26 14.64 11.05
CA LYS A 3 28.04 13.40 11.22
C LYS A 3 27.09 12.19 11.11
N ARG A 4 27.33 11.31 10.13
CA ARG A 4 26.49 10.12 9.91
C ARG A 4 26.69 9.13 11.08
N SER A 5 25.62 8.43 11.45
CA SER A 5 25.70 7.42 12.50
C SER A 5 26.55 6.22 12.06
N LYS A 6 27.21 5.56 13.01
CA LYS A 6 28.06 4.38 12.77
C LYS A 6 27.31 3.29 11.99
N ARG A 7 26.02 3.11 12.27
CA ARG A 7 25.14 2.18 11.55
C ARG A 7 25.00 2.51 10.07
N VAL A 8 24.77 3.78 9.74
CA VAL A 8 24.63 4.22 8.34
C VAL A 8 25.96 4.11 7.58
N GLN A 9 27.09 4.27 8.26
CA GLN A 9 28.42 4.05 7.67
C GLN A 9 28.65 2.57 7.35
N ALA A 10 28.40 1.67 8.30
CA ALA A 10 28.53 0.22 8.09
C ALA A 10 27.63 -0.31 6.96
N ILE A 11 26.41 0.22 6.84
CA ILE A 11 25.50 -0.13 5.74
C ILE A 11 26.07 0.36 4.40
N LYS A 12 26.67 1.55 4.36
CA LYS A 12 27.24 2.12 3.12
C LYS A 12 28.49 1.41 2.65
N GLU A 13 29.32 0.92 3.57
CA GLU A 13 30.52 0.14 3.23
C GLU A 13 30.18 -1.19 2.54
N ARG A 14 29.02 -1.78 2.87
CA ARG A 14 28.54 -3.02 2.27
C ARG A 14 27.79 -2.84 0.96
N LEU A 15 27.53 -1.61 0.54
CA LEU A 15 26.73 -1.33 -0.65
C LEU A 15 27.55 -0.64 -1.72
N ILE A 16 27.44 -1.14 -2.94
CA ILE A 16 28.05 -0.52 -4.11
C ILE A 16 27.08 0.54 -4.65
N PRO A 17 27.43 1.83 -4.63
CA PRO A 17 26.55 2.88 -5.17
C PRO A 17 26.32 2.70 -6.68
N GLY A 18 25.09 2.90 -7.13
CA GLY A 18 24.77 2.90 -8.57
C GLY A 18 24.63 1.52 -9.22
N THR A 19 24.78 0.45 -8.45
CA THR A 19 24.50 -0.92 -8.92
C THR A 19 23.00 -1.22 -8.88
N TYR A 20 22.56 -2.00 -9.86
CA TYR A 20 21.23 -2.59 -9.88
C TYR A 20 21.38 -4.04 -9.42
N TYR A 21 20.71 -4.38 -8.33
CA TYR A 21 20.75 -5.72 -7.78
C TYR A 21 19.61 -6.56 -8.37
N PRO A 22 19.82 -7.86 -8.60
CA PRO A 22 18.73 -8.81 -8.78
C PRO A 22 17.75 -8.75 -7.61
N VAL A 23 16.46 -8.96 -7.86
CA VAL A 23 15.41 -8.88 -6.81
C VAL A 23 15.73 -9.75 -5.60
N GLU A 24 16.15 -10.99 -5.82
CA GLU A 24 16.40 -11.95 -4.76
C GLU A 24 17.58 -11.52 -3.89
N GLU A 25 18.70 -11.16 -4.53
CA GLU A 25 19.88 -10.65 -3.84
C GLU A 25 19.57 -9.35 -3.07
N ALA A 26 18.79 -8.45 -3.66
CA ALA A 26 18.37 -7.22 -2.98
C ALA A 26 17.55 -7.51 -1.71
N LEU A 27 16.62 -8.46 -1.78
CA LEU A 27 15.79 -8.85 -0.63
C LEU A 27 16.59 -9.56 0.45
N ASP A 28 17.54 -10.43 0.08
CA ASP A 28 18.44 -11.10 1.02
C ASP A 28 19.38 -10.11 1.72
N LEU A 29 19.96 -9.17 0.96
CA LEU A 29 20.79 -8.10 1.52
C LEU A 29 19.98 -7.23 2.50
N LEU A 30 18.75 -6.87 2.16
CA LEU A 30 17.89 -6.08 3.05
C LEU A 30 17.59 -6.81 4.37
N LYS A 31 17.38 -8.13 4.33
CA LYS A 31 17.19 -8.94 5.54
C LYS A 31 18.45 -9.00 6.39
N GLY A 32 19.60 -9.26 5.77
CA GLY A 32 20.90 -9.35 6.43
C GLY A 32 21.39 -8.02 7.03
N LEU A 33 20.88 -6.88 6.55
CA LEU A 33 21.19 -5.55 7.07
C LEU A 33 20.26 -5.10 8.20
N SER A 34 19.15 -5.81 8.44
CA SER A 34 18.23 -5.47 9.53
C SER A 34 18.92 -5.73 10.88
N SER A 35 19.18 -4.64 11.62
CA SER A 35 19.85 -4.65 12.93
C SER A 35 18.91 -4.15 14.03
N VAL A 36 17.62 -4.07 13.72
CA VAL A 36 16.62 -3.39 14.54
C VAL A 36 15.78 -4.42 15.29
N LYS A 37 15.39 -4.09 16.52
CA LYS A 37 14.70 -5.01 17.44
C LYS A 37 13.24 -5.29 17.07
N PHE A 38 12.65 -4.55 16.13
CA PHE A 38 11.26 -4.73 15.69
C PHE A 38 11.19 -5.29 14.26
N LYS A 39 10.04 -5.88 13.92
CA LYS A 39 9.78 -6.44 12.58
C LYS A 39 9.61 -5.29 11.58
N GLU A 40 10.66 -4.98 10.83
CA GLU A 40 10.64 -3.93 9.82
C GLU A 40 9.71 -4.29 8.64
N SER A 41 9.13 -3.26 8.02
CA SER A 41 8.39 -3.40 6.76
C SER A 41 9.36 -3.29 5.59
N VAL A 42 9.09 -4.06 4.54
CA VAL A 42 9.78 -3.96 3.25
C VAL A 42 8.90 -3.17 2.32
N ASP A 43 9.40 -2.02 1.88
CA ASP A 43 8.70 -1.07 1.05
C ASP A 43 9.33 -1.01 -0.34
N VAL A 44 8.50 -0.74 -1.34
CA VAL A 44 8.88 -0.56 -2.73
C VAL A 44 8.49 0.84 -3.17
N SER A 45 9.45 1.52 -3.78
CA SER A 45 9.26 2.81 -4.42
C SER A 45 9.43 2.64 -5.92
N VAL A 46 8.35 2.86 -6.67
CA VAL A 46 8.32 2.75 -8.13
C VAL A 46 8.20 4.15 -8.73
N ASN A 47 9.23 4.58 -9.45
CA ASN A 47 9.20 5.83 -10.20
C ASN A 47 8.49 5.58 -11.54
N LEU A 48 7.36 6.24 -11.74
CA LEU A 48 6.56 6.12 -12.96
C LEU A 48 6.89 7.21 -13.99
N GLY A 49 6.63 6.88 -15.24
CA GLY A 49 6.70 7.78 -16.39
C GLY A 49 5.46 8.65 -16.59
N VAL A 50 4.74 9.01 -15.52
CA VAL A 50 3.53 9.84 -15.58
C VAL A 50 3.80 11.26 -15.11
N ASP A 51 3.03 12.21 -15.63
CA ASP A 51 2.99 13.59 -15.13
C ASP A 51 1.86 13.74 -14.09
N PRO A 52 2.16 13.76 -12.79
CA PRO A 52 1.16 13.80 -11.73
C PRO A 52 0.41 15.14 -11.64
N ARG A 53 0.84 16.16 -12.40
CA ARG A 53 0.10 17.44 -12.51
C ARG A 53 -1.15 17.30 -13.37
N LYS A 54 -1.18 16.31 -14.26
CA LYS A 54 -2.32 16.04 -15.14
C LYS A 54 -3.21 14.98 -14.51
N SER A 55 -4.48 15.32 -14.28
CA SER A 55 -5.42 14.47 -13.56
C SER A 55 -5.72 13.13 -14.26
N ASP A 56 -5.59 13.08 -15.59
CA ASP A 56 -5.73 11.89 -16.43
C ASP A 56 -4.54 10.91 -16.29
N GLN A 57 -3.39 11.38 -15.82
CA GLN A 57 -2.19 10.57 -15.63
C GLN A 57 -1.95 10.15 -14.17
N VAL A 58 -2.81 10.59 -13.24
CA VAL A 58 -2.74 10.18 -11.84
C VAL A 58 -3.16 8.72 -11.71
N VAL A 59 -2.20 7.86 -11.34
CA VAL A 59 -2.45 6.45 -11.09
C VAL A 59 -2.86 6.28 -9.64
N ARG A 60 -4.07 5.76 -9.44
CA ARG A 60 -4.60 5.39 -8.13
C ARG A 60 -5.28 4.04 -8.27
N GLY A 61 -4.94 3.11 -7.39
CA GLY A 61 -5.47 1.76 -7.45
C GLY A 61 -5.20 1.01 -6.16
N SER A 62 -5.51 -0.27 -6.22
CA SER A 62 -5.26 -1.19 -5.13
C SER A 62 -4.88 -2.56 -5.70
N THR A 63 -3.94 -3.22 -5.05
CA THR A 63 -3.52 -4.58 -5.39
C THR A 63 -3.71 -5.47 -4.18
N VAL A 64 -4.28 -6.65 -4.41
CA VAL A 64 -4.34 -7.71 -3.40
C VAL A 64 -3.03 -8.48 -3.46
N LEU A 65 -2.30 -8.52 -2.34
CA LEU A 65 -1.06 -9.30 -2.27
C LEU A 65 -1.37 -10.77 -2.04
N PRO A 66 -0.76 -11.70 -2.80
CA PRO A 66 -1.00 -13.13 -2.63
C PRO A 66 -0.53 -13.65 -1.26
N ASN A 67 0.56 -13.12 -0.73
CA ASN A 67 1.11 -13.53 0.57
C ASN A 67 0.75 -12.56 1.71
N GLY A 68 -0.15 -11.59 1.44
CA GLY A 68 -0.56 -10.54 2.37
C GLY A 68 0.53 -9.53 2.73
N SER A 69 0.18 -8.55 3.55
CA SER A 69 1.08 -7.49 4.02
C SER A 69 1.74 -7.78 5.37
N GLY A 70 1.29 -8.85 6.06
CA GLY A 70 1.75 -9.24 7.39
C GLY A 70 1.36 -8.29 8.52
N LYS A 71 0.48 -7.32 8.26
CA LYS A 71 -0.11 -6.41 9.26
C LYS A 71 -1.56 -6.83 9.52
N GLU A 72 -1.95 -6.88 10.79
CA GLU A 72 -3.36 -6.97 11.16
C GLU A 72 -4.00 -5.62 10.88
N VAL A 73 -5.03 -5.62 10.05
CA VAL A 73 -5.73 -4.41 9.59
C VAL A 73 -7.10 -4.40 10.24
N ARG A 74 -7.40 -3.33 10.98
CA ARG A 74 -8.74 -3.12 11.54
C ARG A 74 -9.65 -2.48 10.50
N VAL A 75 -10.75 -3.14 10.19
CA VAL A 75 -11.69 -2.75 9.12
C VAL A 75 -12.99 -2.25 9.74
N ALA A 76 -13.31 -0.97 9.46
CA ALA A 76 -14.60 -0.37 9.77
C ALA A 76 -15.47 -0.32 8.50
N VAL A 77 -16.73 -0.72 8.62
CA VAL A 77 -17.66 -0.81 7.51
C VAL A 77 -18.88 0.06 7.76
N PHE A 78 -19.14 0.97 6.82
CA PHE A 78 -20.37 1.73 6.73
C PHE A 78 -21.32 1.02 5.76
N ALA A 79 -22.31 0.33 6.30
CA ALA A 79 -23.33 -0.38 5.53
C ALA A 79 -24.67 -0.40 6.30
N GLN A 80 -25.77 -0.59 5.56
CA GLN A 80 -27.11 -0.78 6.12
C GLN A 80 -27.69 -2.15 5.72
N GLY A 81 -28.67 -2.63 6.48
CA GLY A 81 -29.44 -3.83 6.15
C GLY A 81 -28.56 -5.05 5.88
N ASP A 82 -28.82 -5.73 4.77
CA ASP A 82 -28.13 -6.97 4.37
C ASP A 82 -26.61 -6.79 4.21
N GLY A 83 -26.16 -5.61 3.80
CA GLY A 83 -24.73 -5.29 3.68
C GLY A 83 -24.01 -5.25 5.03
N ALA A 84 -24.70 -4.86 6.10
CA ALA A 84 -24.14 -4.87 7.46
C ALA A 84 -24.02 -6.29 8.01
N VAL A 85 -25.01 -7.15 7.75
CA VAL A 85 -24.97 -8.57 8.13
C VAL A 85 -23.81 -9.26 7.43
N ALA A 86 -23.71 -9.10 6.10
CA ALA A 86 -22.64 -9.69 5.30
C ALA A 86 -21.24 -9.20 5.70
N ALA A 87 -21.10 -7.93 6.11
CA ALA A 87 -19.86 -7.39 6.62
C ALA A 87 -19.43 -8.02 7.96
N THR A 88 -20.40 -8.24 8.85
CA THR A 88 -20.18 -8.86 10.16
C THR A 88 -19.75 -10.32 9.99
N GLU A 89 -20.41 -11.06 9.09
CA GLU A 89 -20.04 -12.44 8.74
C GLU A 89 -18.68 -12.54 8.05
N ALA A 90 -18.31 -11.54 7.25
CA ALA A 90 -16.98 -11.45 6.63
C ALA A 90 -15.86 -11.12 7.64
N GLY A 91 -16.23 -10.85 8.91
CA GLY A 91 -15.31 -10.57 10.00
C GLY A 91 -14.88 -9.11 10.06
N ALA A 92 -15.72 -8.14 9.70
CA ALA A 92 -15.45 -6.73 9.98
C ALA A 92 -15.37 -6.47 11.49
N ASP A 93 -14.47 -5.59 11.92
CA ASP A 93 -14.26 -5.33 13.35
C ASP A 93 -15.29 -4.33 13.90
N LEU A 94 -15.71 -3.37 13.07
CA LEU A 94 -16.74 -2.40 13.38
C LEU A 94 -17.69 -2.29 12.19
N VAL A 95 -19.00 -2.43 12.44
CA VAL A 95 -20.05 -2.25 11.44
C VAL A 95 -21.10 -1.31 12.01
N GLY A 96 -21.46 -0.28 11.26
CA GLY A 96 -22.50 0.66 11.68
C GLY A 96 -22.70 1.81 10.71
N LEU A 97 -23.66 2.68 10.99
CA LEU A 97 -23.98 3.83 10.16
C LEU A 97 -23.84 5.16 10.91
N GLU A 98 -24.89 5.54 11.63
CA GLU A 98 -24.93 6.81 12.39
C GLU A 98 -24.13 6.71 13.68
N ASP A 99 -24.26 5.61 14.42
CA ASP A 99 -23.50 5.38 15.66
C ASP A 99 -21.99 5.40 15.42
N LEU A 100 -21.54 4.76 14.34
CA LEU A 100 -20.13 4.73 13.96
C LEU A 100 -19.68 6.11 13.46
N ALA A 101 -20.53 6.84 12.73
CA ALA A 101 -20.23 8.20 12.31
C ALA A 101 -20.04 9.14 13.50
N ASP A 102 -20.84 8.99 14.56
CA ASP A 102 -20.74 9.82 15.76
C ASP A 102 -19.53 9.45 16.62
N GLN A 103 -19.15 8.17 16.70
CA GLN A 103 -17.87 7.76 17.30
C GLN A 103 -16.67 8.37 16.57
N VAL A 104 -16.71 8.42 15.23
CA VAL A 104 -15.68 9.04 14.40
C VAL A 104 -15.62 10.55 14.63
N LYS A 105 -16.77 11.23 14.78
CA LYS A 105 -16.81 12.66 15.15
C LYS A 105 -16.27 12.91 16.55
N ALA A 106 -16.52 12.00 17.49
CA ALA A 106 -15.99 12.05 18.85
C ALA A 106 -14.47 11.80 18.91
N GLY A 107 -13.84 11.45 17.78
CA GLY A 107 -12.40 11.26 17.65
C GLY A 107 -11.94 9.81 17.84
N ASN A 108 -12.86 8.86 17.95
CA ASN A 108 -12.52 7.45 18.07
C ASN A 108 -12.22 6.87 16.69
N LEU A 109 -10.93 6.65 16.41
CA LEU A 109 -10.40 6.29 15.08
C LEU A 109 -9.55 5.03 15.16
N ASP A 110 -10.05 4.01 15.84
CA ASP A 110 -9.37 2.73 16.05
C ASP A 110 -9.50 1.76 14.86
N PHE A 111 -9.42 2.29 13.63
CA PHE A 111 -9.49 1.51 12.40
C PHE A 111 -8.52 2.02 11.33
N ASP A 112 -8.05 1.11 10.48
CA ASP A 112 -7.03 1.36 9.45
C ASP A 112 -7.64 1.45 8.04
N VAL A 113 -8.77 0.78 7.82
CA VAL A 113 -9.48 0.75 6.54
C VAL A 113 -10.96 1.01 6.78
N VAL A 114 -11.50 1.93 5.97
CA VAL A 114 -12.93 2.21 5.91
C VAL A 114 -13.48 1.70 4.59
N ILE A 115 -14.53 0.89 4.67
CA ILE A 115 -15.30 0.41 3.52
C ILE A 115 -16.69 1.00 3.66
N ALA A 116 -17.28 1.43 2.54
CA ALA A 116 -18.62 1.99 2.54
C ALA A 116 -19.45 1.43 1.39
N SER A 117 -20.74 1.18 1.63
CA SER A 117 -21.69 0.94 0.54
C SER A 117 -22.17 2.27 -0.07
N PRO A 118 -22.51 2.34 -1.37
CA PRO A 118 -22.80 3.60 -2.07
C PRO A 118 -23.91 4.47 -1.46
N ASP A 119 -24.91 3.83 -0.86
CA ASP A 119 -26.04 4.40 -0.12
C ASP A 119 -25.60 5.16 1.15
N THR A 120 -24.52 4.72 1.80
CA THR A 120 -24.02 5.33 3.04
C THR A 120 -23.07 6.50 2.83
N MET A 121 -22.71 6.79 1.57
CA MET A 121 -21.74 7.83 1.22
C MET A 121 -22.19 9.25 1.61
N LYS A 122 -23.50 9.50 1.75
CA LYS A 122 -24.02 10.79 2.23
C LYS A 122 -23.53 11.10 3.66
N VAL A 123 -23.51 10.09 4.54
CA VAL A 123 -23.06 10.21 5.93
C VAL A 123 -21.53 10.28 5.98
N VAL A 124 -20.84 9.39 5.27
CA VAL A 124 -19.37 9.35 5.21
C VAL A 124 -18.79 10.64 4.60
N GLY A 125 -19.49 11.26 3.65
CA GLY A 125 -19.11 12.54 3.05
C GLY A 125 -19.01 13.69 4.06
N GLN A 126 -19.86 13.69 5.09
CA GLN A 126 -19.80 14.69 6.17
C GLN A 126 -18.53 14.54 7.03
N LEU A 127 -18.02 13.31 7.15
CA LEU A 127 -16.78 12.99 7.87
C LEU A 127 -15.52 13.29 7.05
N GLY A 128 -15.65 13.80 5.83
CA GLY A 128 -14.52 14.05 4.92
C GLY A 128 -13.44 14.97 5.50
N LYS A 129 -13.80 15.91 6.39
CA LYS A 129 -12.81 16.77 7.08
C LYS A 129 -11.87 15.98 8.01
N ILE A 130 -12.36 14.88 8.59
CA ILE A 130 -11.59 14.04 9.53
C ILE A 130 -10.88 12.92 8.77
N LEU A 131 -11.61 12.21 7.91
CA LEU A 131 -11.10 11.04 7.18
C LEU A 131 -10.20 11.41 5.99
N GLY A 132 -10.39 12.58 5.39
CA GLY A 132 -9.65 13.05 4.22
C GLY A 132 -8.15 13.25 4.46
N PRO A 133 -7.73 14.08 5.44
CA PRO A 133 -6.32 14.32 5.73
C PRO A 133 -5.56 13.06 6.15
N ARG A 134 -6.25 12.09 6.74
CA ARG A 134 -5.70 10.81 7.16
C ARG A 134 -5.65 9.75 6.05
N GLY A 135 -6.19 10.04 4.86
CA GLY A 135 -6.23 9.10 3.75
C GLY A 135 -7.16 7.90 3.94
N LEU A 136 -8.04 7.95 4.95
CA LEU A 136 -9.00 6.88 5.28
C LEU A 136 -10.28 6.98 4.46
N MET A 137 -10.50 8.10 3.76
CA MET A 137 -11.71 8.33 2.99
C MET A 137 -11.92 7.26 1.89
N PRO A 138 -13.09 6.56 1.90
CA PRO A 138 -13.42 5.57 0.88
C PRO A 138 -13.45 6.20 -0.52
N ASN A 139 -12.97 5.46 -1.52
CA ASN A 139 -13.01 5.90 -2.91
C ASN A 139 -13.34 4.73 -3.85
N PRO A 140 -14.28 4.91 -4.81
CA PRO A 140 -14.60 3.87 -5.79
C PRO A 140 -13.39 3.36 -6.58
N LYS A 141 -12.41 4.22 -6.86
CA LYS A 141 -11.20 3.86 -7.64
C LYS A 141 -10.29 2.85 -6.94
N VAL A 142 -10.37 2.75 -5.61
CA VAL A 142 -9.60 1.76 -4.83
C VAL A 142 -10.46 0.58 -4.40
N GLY A 143 -11.70 0.48 -4.90
CA GLY A 143 -12.60 -0.63 -4.59
C GLY A 143 -13.08 -0.67 -3.14
N THR A 144 -12.99 0.43 -2.38
CA THR A 144 -13.51 0.52 -1.01
C THR A 144 -14.94 1.06 -0.96
N VAL A 145 -15.52 1.34 -2.13
CA VAL A 145 -16.94 1.72 -2.29
C VAL A 145 -17.56 0.71 -3.23
N THR A 146 -18.23 -0.29 -2.67
CA THR A 146 -18.76 -1.44 -3.42
C THR A 146 -20.11 -1.86 -2.86
N GLN A 147 -20.94 -2.49 -3.69
CA GLN A 147 -22.13 -3.19 -3.20
C GLN A 147 -21.75 -4.54 -2.56
N ASP A 148 -20.70 -5.19 -3.07
CA ASP A 148 -20.12 -6.38 -2.44
C ASP A 148 -19.19 -5.98 -1.28
N VAL A 149 -19.81 -5.77 -0.12
CA VAL A 149 -19.12 -5.37 1.12
C VAL A 149 -18.31 -6.54 1.70
N ALA A 150 -18.84 -7.76 1.61
CA ALA A 150 -18.17 -8.95 2.14
C ALA A 150 -16.86 -9.26 1.41
N GLY A 151 -16.87 -9.18 0.06
CA GLY A 151 -15.65 -9.33 -0.74
C GLY A 151 -14.62 -8.24 -0.43
N ALA A 152 -15.07 -6.99 -0.27
CA ALA A 152 -14.20 -5.88 0.09
C ALA A 152 -13.54 -6.06 1.48
N VAL A 153 -14.29 -6.56 2.48
CA VAL A 153 -13.75 -6.85 3.82
C VAL A 153 -12.70 -7.97 3.76
N LYS A 154 -12.98 -9.05 3.03
CA LYS A 154 -12.03 -10.16 2.84
C LYS A 154 -10.74 -9.69 2.17
N ASN A 155 -10.85 -8.87 1.12
CA ASN A 155 -9.69 -8.32 0.42
C ASN A 155 -8.87 -7.38 1.32
N ALA A 156 -9.55 -6.53 2.10
CA ALA A 156 -8.89 -5.65 3.05
C ALA A 156 -8.11 -6.44 4.12
N LYS A 157 -8.72 -7.49 4.69
CA LYS A 157 -8.05 -8.37 5.67
C LYS A 157 -6.97 -9.26 5.05
N ALA A 158 -7.09 -9.63 3.78
CA ALA A 158 -6.06 -10.35 3.03
C ALA A 158 -4.80 -9.51 2.75
N GLY A 159 -4.80 -8.22 3.11
CA GLY A 159 -3.64 -7.35 2.96
C GLY A 159 -3.61 -6.58 1.65
N GLN A 160 -4.78 -6.18 1.14
CA GLN A 160 -4.89 -5.26 0.01
C GLN A 160 -4.15 -3.95 0.28
N ILE A 161 -3.27 -3.57 -0.63
CA ILE A 161 -2.50 -2.32 -0.55
C ILE A 161 -3.11 -1.31 -1.49
N ARG A 162 -3.30 -0.10 -0.97
CA ARG A 162 -3.76 1.05 -1.74
C ARG A 162 -2.54 1.88 -2.13
N TYR A 163 -2.51 2.31 -3.38
CA TYR A 163 -1.44 3.14 -3.88
C TYR A 163 -1.95 4.34 -4.64
N ARG A 164 -1.19 5.42 -4.55
CA ARG A 164 -1.44 6.70 -5.22
C ARG A 164 -0.10 7.26 -5.66
N THR A 165 -0.08 7.87 -6.84
CA THR A 165 1.08 8.63 -7.30
C THR A 165 1.25 9.92 -6.49
N ASP A 166 2.46 10.14 -6.03
CA ASP A 166 2.87 11.39 -5.41
C ASP A 166 3.05 12.51 -6.44
N ARG A 167 3.29 13.73 -5.95
CA ARG A 167 3.60 14.91 -6.78
C ARG A 167 4.84 14.74 -7.66
N ALA A 168 5.71 13.78 -7.34
CA ALA A 168 6.89 13.43 -8.13
C ALA A 168 6.66 12.27 -9.11
N GLY A 169 5.45 11.71 -9.19
CA GLY A 169 5.14 10.55 -10.04
C GLY A 169 5.71 9.24 -9.49
N ILE A 170 5.99 9.18 -8.18
CA ILE A 170 6.48 7.99 -7.50
C ILE A 170 5.30 7.33 -6.77
N ILE A 171 5.26 6.01 -6.81
CA ILE A 171 4.36 5.19 -6.01
C ILE A 171 5.15 4.54 -4.88
N HIS A 172 4.60 4.61 -3.67
CA HIS A 172 5.14 3.97 -2.48
C HIS A 172 4.16 2.89 -2.00
N CYS A 173 4.66 1.68 -1.81
CA CYS A 173 3.86 0.53 -1.36
C CYS A 173 4.66 -0.35 -0.41
N SER A 174 4.00 -0.98 0.56
CA SER A 174 4.64 -1.89 1.50
C SER A 174 4.36 -3.34 1.11
N ILE A 175 5.35 -4.07 0.58
CA ILE A 175 5.13 -5.42 0.02
C ILE A 175 5.13 -6.54 1.08
N GLY A 176 5.45 -6.24 2.33
CA GLY A 176 5.44 -7.21 3.42
C GLY A 176 6.36 -6.83 4.58
N LYS A 177 6.71 -7.82 5.40
CA LYS A 177 7.66 -7.68 6.51
C LYS A 177 8.97 -8.39 6.19
N VAL A 178 10.06 -7.95 6.84
CA VAL A 178 11.39 -8.59 6.71
C VAL A 178 11.37 -10.07 7.12
N THR A 179 10.40 -10.47 7.95
CA THR A 179 10.22 -11.87 8.38
C THR A 179 9.67 -12.80 7.30
N PHE A 180 9.14 -12.29 6.19
CA PHE A 180 8.61 -13.13 5.12
C PHE A 180 9.74 -13.79 4.33
N GLU A 181 9.48 -14.94 3.72
CA GLU A 181 10.45 -15.57 2.81
C GLU A 181 10.73 -14.69 1.58
N VAL A 182 11.94 -14.80 1.00
CA VAL A 182 12.31 -13.99 -0.18
C VAL A 182 11.37 -14.27 -1.35
N LYS A 183 11.01 -15.54 -1.55
CA LYS A 183 10.06 -15.96 -2.59
C LYS A 183 8.70 -15.28 -2.43
N ALA A 184 8.17 -15.24 -1.21
CA ALA A 184 6.89 -14.58 -0.94
C ALA A 184 6.92 -13.07 -1.22
N LEU A 185 8.03 -12.40 -0.86
CA LEU A 185 8.24 -10.98 -1.15
C LEU A 185 8.40 -10.72 -2.67
N ARG A 186 9.08 -11.61 -3.39
CA ARG A 186 9.21 -11.56 -4.84
C ARG A 186 7.84 -11.68 -5.53
N GLU A 187 7.02 -12.64 -5.12
CA GLU A 187 5.66 -12.84 -5.65
C GLU A 187 4.76 -11.62 -5.39
N ASN A 188 4.82 -11.06 -4.18
CA ASN A 188 4.10 -9.82 -3.83
C ASN A 188 4.52 -8.63 -4.70
N LEU A 189 5.82 -8.49 -4.95
CA LEU A 189 6.36 -7.44 -5.81
C LEU A 189 5.93 -7.65 -7.27
N GLN A 190 5.96 -8.89 -7.77
CA GLN A 190 5.51 -9.20 -9.13
C GLN A 190 4.02 -8.91 -9.31
N ALA A 191 3.17 -9.32 -8.37
CA ALA A 191 1.74 -9.01 -8.39
C ALA A 191 1.50 -7.50 -8.49
N LEU A 192 2.18 -6.71 -7.66
CA LEU A 192 2.10 -5.25 -7.68
C LEU A 192 2.50 -4.66 -9.04
N LEU A 193 3.60 -5.13 -9.63
CA LEU A 193 4.04 -4.63 -10.93
C LEU A 193 3.10 -5.00 -12.07
N THR A 194 2.54 -6.21 -12.06
CA THR A 194 1.55 -6.62 -13.07
C THR A 194 0.29 -5.75 -13.02
N ASP A 195 -0.18 -5.42 -11.82
CA ASP A 195 -1.34 -4.53 -11.64
C ASP A 195 -1.01 -3.08 -12.00
N LEU A 196 0.19 -2.60 -11.70
CA LEU A 196 0.63 -1.27 -12.16
C LEU A 196 0.66 -1.18 -13.69
N ASN A 197 1.15 -2.22 -14.37
CA ASN A 197 1.14 -2.27 -15.83
C ASN A 197 -0.27 -2.26 -16.41
N LYS A 198 -1.23 -2.96 -15.78
CA LYS A 198 -2.66 -2.88 -16.15
C LYS A 198 -3.26 -1.50 -15.88
N ALA A 199 -2.83 -0.84 -14.81
CA ALA A 199 -3.28 0.50 -14.42
C ALA A 199 -2.58 1.63 -15.21
N LYS A 200 -1.83 1.30 -16.28
CA LYS A 200 -1.14 2.28 -17.12
C LYS A 200 -2.16 3.19 -17.84
N PRO A 201 -2.11 4.52 -17.64
CA PRO A 201 -2.94 5.44 -18.40
C PRO A 201 -2.56 5.44 -19.88
N SER A 202 -3.56 5.44 -20.76
CA SER A 202 -3.36 5.51 -22.22
C SER A 202 -2.64 6.79 -22.66
N THR A 203 -2.73 7.86 -21.87
CA THR A 203 -2.08 9.15 -22.14
C THR A 203 -0.61 9.19 -21.73
N SER A 204 -0.10 8.15 -21.04
CA SER A 204 1.31 8.04 -20.68
C SER A 204 2.16 7.64 -21.90
N LYS A 205 3.12 8.49 -22.28
CA LYS A 205 4.05 8.24 -23.40
C LYS A 205 5.42 7.82 -22.87
N GLY A 206 6.06 6.86 -23.56
CA GLY A 206 7.40 6.38 -23.22
C GLY A 206 7.43 5.27 -22.17
N ILE A 207 8.56 5.17 -21.46
CA ILE A 207 8.81 4.12 -20.45
C ILE A 207 7.98 4.39 -19.21
N TYR A 208 6.99 3.52 -18.94
CA TYR A 208 6.09 3.65 -17.79
C TYR A 208 6.80 3.34 -16.46
N LEU A 209 7.64 2.31 -16.39
CA LEU A 209 8.41 1.96 -15.19
C LEU A 209 9.86 2.46 -15.32
N LYS A 210 10.19 3.60 -14.69
CA LYS A 210 11.52 4.23 -14.80
C LYS A 210 12.55 3.61 -13.86
N LYS A 211 12.22 3.47 -12.58
CA LYS A 211 13.12 2.93 -11.55
C LYS A 211 12.30 2.21 -10.50
N ILE A 212 12.76 1.06 -10.07
CA ILE A 212 12.19 0.30 -8.95
C ILE A 212 13.26 0.24 -7.88
N ALA A 213 12.91 0.66 -6.66
CA ALA A 213 13.79 0.58 -5.51
C ALA A 213 13.06 -0.13 -4.37
N VAL A 214 13.74 -1.04 -3.69
CA VAL A 214 13.24 -1.73 -2.51
C VAL A 214 14.04 -1.26 -1.31
N SER A 215 13.36 -1.00 -0.21
CA SER A 215 13.95 -0.49 1.03
C SER A 215 13.28 -1.10 2.24
N SER A 216 14.02 -1.32 3.33
CA SER A 216 13.39 -1.54 4.63
C SER A 216 13.19 -0.22 5.37
N THR A 217 12.31 -0.20 6.37
CA THR A 217 11.96 1.01 7.14
C THR A 217 13.17 1.79 7.66
N MET A 218 14.22 1.11 8.16
CA MET A 218 15.46 1.76 8.64
C MET A 218 16.69 1.41 7.79
N GLY A 219 16.47 0.73 6.67
CA GLY A 219 17.52 0.24 5.79
C GLY A 219 17.80 1.16 4.60
N PRO A 220 18.78 0.78 3.78
CA PRO A 220 19.08 1.48 2.54
C PRO A 220 18.01 1.17 1.48
N GLY A 221 17.88 2.05 0.48
CA GLY A 221 17.13 1.76 -0.73
C GLY A 221 18.03 1.15 -1.79
N LEU A 222 17.75 -0.09 -2.18
CA LEU A 222 18.46 -0.81 -3.24
C LEU A 222 17.69 -0.67 -4.55
N ALA A 223 18.39 -0.26 -5.61
CA ALA A 223 17.81 -0.24 -6.95
C ALA A 223 17.75 -1.68 -7.47
N VAL A 224 16.58 -2.08 -7.96
CA VAL A 224 16.35 -3.43 -8.47
C VAL A 224 16.41 -3.41 -10.00
N ASP A 225 17.05 -4.42 -10.58
CA ASP A 225 17.08 -4.59 -12.02
C ASP A 225 15.70 -5.02 -12.55
N LYS A 226 15.22 -4.31 -13.56
CA LYS A 226 13.95 -4.59 -14.24
C LYS A 226 14.00 -5.90 -15.02
N ALA A 227 15.16 -6.30 -15.53
CA ALA A 227 15.30 -7.54 -16.30
C ALA A 227 15.13 -8.80 -15.43
N SER A 228 15.45 -8.69 -14.14
CA SER A 228 15.24 -9.77 -13.16
C SER A 228 13.78 -9.95 -12.73
N LEU A 229 12.91 -9.02 -13.11
CA LEU A 229 11.49 -9.06 -12.88
C LEU A 229 10.83 -9.58 -14.15
N ALA A 230 10.24 -10.78 -14.09
CA ALA A 230 9.43 -11.33 -15.17
C ALA A 230 8.13 -10.52 -15.31
N LEU A 231 8.27 -9.35 -15.92
CA LEU A 231 7.22 -8.40 -16.28
C LEU A 231 6.49 -8.83 -17.56
#